data_AF-H0TW90-F1
#
_entry.id   AF-H0TW90-F1
#
_cell.length_a   1.000
_cell.length_b   1.000
_cell.length_c   1.000
_cell.angle_alpha   90.00
_cell.angle_beta   90.00
_cell.angle_gamma   90.00
#
_symmetry.space_group_name_H-M   'P 1'
#
loop_
_entity.id
_entity.type
_entity.pdbx_description
1 polymer ?
#
loop_
_entity_poly.entity_id
_entity_poly.type
_entity_poly.pdbx_seq_one_letter_code
_entity_poly.pdbx_strand_id
1 'polypeptide(L)'
;MRERPYLRPGRPLACREITNISKAAVNLYIGREIPDYKALGLDPDKVYRLLRDPEELAKAAPTFNNIPLLSRHVPVTADDHEPDLVIGSTGTDAAFNAPHLATAW
;
A
#
# COMPACT_ATOMS: atom_id res chain seq x y z
N MET A 1 -15.63 -11.32 25.45
CA MET A 1 -14.78 -10.15 25.76
C MET A 1 -13.33 -10.60 25.59
N ARG A 2 -12.67 -10.24 24.48
CA ARG A 2 -11.23 -10.52 24.33
C ARG A 2 -10.47 -9.41 25.05
N GLU A 3 -9.59 -9.80 25.96
CA GLU A 3 -8.83 -8.91 26.84
C GLU A 3 -8.01 -7.91 26.03
N ARG A 4 -8.11 -6.63 26.41
CA ARG A 4 -7.20 -5.57 25.96
C ARG A 4 -5.85 -5.80 26.64
N PRO A 5 -4.71 -5.83 25.92
CA PRO A 5 -3.43 -6.00 26.57
C PRO A 5 -3.13 -4.78 27.46
N TYR A 6 -2.82 -5.08 28.71
CA TYR A 6 -2.58 -4.17 29.82
C TYR A 6 -1.45 -3.16 29.55
N LEU A 7 -1.73 -1.89 29.85
CA LEU A 7 -0.76 -0.82 30.05
C LEU A 7 0.16 -1.18 31.24
N ARG A 8 1.48 -1.24 31.02
CA ARG A 8 2.46 -1.19 32.12
C ARG A 8 2.94 0.25 32.30
N PRO A 9 2.97 0.81 33.54
CA PRO A 9 3.49 2.15 33.77
C PRO A 9 5.02 2.15 33.61
N GLY A 10 5.55 3.11 32.85
CA GLY A 10 7.00 3.39 32.77
C GLY A 10 7.78 2.80 31.58
N ARG A 11 7.12 2.23 30.56
CA ARG A 11 7.75 2.06 29.24
C ARG A 11 7.25 3.16 28.31
N PRO A 12 8.11 3.86 27.54
CA PRO A 12 7.61 4.67 26.45
C PRO A 12 6.75 3.77 25.55
N LEU A 13 5.54 4.22 25.26
CA LEU A 13 4.63 3.60 24.31
C LEU A 13 5.20 3.77 22.91
N ALA A 14 6.23 3.01 22.58
CA ALA A 14 6.72 2.85 21.23
C ALA A 14 6.64 1.37 20.86
N CYS A 15 5.49 0.74 21.11
CA CYS A 15 5.07 -0.37 20.26
C CYS A 15 4.66 0.29 18.95
N ARG A 16 5.66 0.56 18.10
CA ARG A 16 5.45 1.11 16.77
C ARG A 16 4.61 0.07 16.02
N GLU A 17 3.31 0.32 15.90
CA GLU A 17 2.39 -0.62 15.26
C GLU A 17 2.68 -0.63 13.76
N ILE A 18 3.48 -1.61 13.32
CA ILE A 18 3.86 -1.78 11.92
C ILE A 18 2.65 -2.36 11.17
N THR A 19 2.23 -1.66 10.12
CA THR A 19 1.12 -2.09 9.27
C THR A 19 1.59 -2.33 7.85
N ASN A 20 1.29 -3.50 7.29
CA ASN A 20 1.65 -3.85 5.92
C ASN A 20 0.73 -3.13 4.92
N ILE A 21 1.33 -2.46 3.93
CA ILE A 21 0.64 -1.80 2.81
C ILE A 21 0.64 -2.70 1.58
N SER A 22 1.81 -3.27 1.24
CA SER A 22 1.98 -4.07 0.03
C SER A 22 2.97 -5.21 0.25
N LYS A 23 3.16 -6.05 -0.78
CA LYS A 23 4.02 -7.24 -0.74
C LYS A 23 4.67 -7.51 -2.09
N ALA A 24 5.97 -7.79 -2.08
CA ALA A 24 6.69 -8.37 -3.20
C ALA A 24 6.19 -9.79 -3.46
N ALA A 25 5.56 -10.01 -4.62
CA ALA A 25 4.90 -11.26 -4.98
C ALA A 25 4.66 -11.32 -6.49
N VAL A 26 4.33 -12.52 -6.97
CA VAL A 26 3.80 -12.70 -8.33
C VAL A 26 2.28 -12.64 -8.25
N ASN A 27 1.69 -11.69 -8.98
CA ASN A 27 0.25 -11.43 -8.98
C ASN A 27 -0.34 -11.73 -10.37
N LEU A 28 -1.61 -12.17 -10.38
CA LEU A 28 -2.35 -12.46 -11.60
C LEU A 28 -3.08 -11.20 -12.06
N TYR A 29 -3.00 -10.90 -13.35
CA TYR A 29 -3.76 -9.83 -14.01
C TYR A 29 -4.32 -10.35 -15.34
N ILE A 30 -5.53 -9.93 -15.68
CA ILE A 30 -6.07 -10.18 -17.03
C ILE A 30 -5.41 -9.21 -18.01
N GLY A 31 -5.19 -9.63 -19.25
CA GLY A 31 -4.43 -8.83 -20.23
C GLY A 31 -4.98 -7.42 -20.40
N ARG A 32 -6.31 -7.25 -20.39
CA ARG A 32 -6.96 -5.92 -20.50
C ARG A 32 -6.69 -4.95 -19.34
N GLU A 33 -6.24 -5.43 -18.19
CA GLU A 33 -5.90 -4.58 -17.02
C GLU A 33 -4.46 -4.08 -17.08
N ILE A 34 -3.61 -4.72 -17.90
CA ILE A 34 -2.20 -4.36 -18.01
C ILE A 34 -2.10 -3.06 -18.81
N PRO A 35 -1.37 -2.04 -18.32
CA PRO A 35 -1.12 -0.83 -19.10
C PRO A 35 -0.53 -1.15 -20.47
N ASP A 36 -0.99 -0.46 -21.51
CA ASP A 36 -0.51 -0.60 -22.89
C ASP A 36 -0.60 -2.02 -23.48
N TYR A 37 -1.48 -2.89 -22.96
CA TYR A 37 -1.57 -4.30 -23.38
C TYR A 37 -1.69 -4.51 -24.90
N LYS A 38 -2.36 -3.59 -25.62
CA LYS A 38 -2.49 -3.64 -27.08
C LYS A 38 -1.15 -3.43 -27.80
N ALA A 39 -0.37 -2.45 -27.35
CA ALA A 39 0.95 -2.15 -27.93
C ALA A 39 1.96 -3.27 -27.61
N LEU A 40 1.81 -3.89 -26.44
CA LEU A 40 2.60 -5.05 -26.01
C LEU A 40 2.16 -6.37 -26.68
N GLY A 41 1.09 -6.37 -27.47
CA GLY A 41 0.58 -7.58 -28.14
C GLY A 41 0.01 -8.63 -27.19
N LEU A 42 -0.47 -8.20 -26.01
CA LEU A 42 -1.06 -9.10 -25.02
C LEU A 42 -2.52 -9.42 -25.38
N ASP A 43 -2.91 -10.65 -25.09
CA ASP A 43 -4.29 -11.10 -25.25
C ASP A 43 -5.16 -10.55 -24.11
N PRO A 44 -6.24 -9.79 -24.40
CA PRO A 44 -7.07 -9.15 -23.39
C PRO A 44 -7.77 -10.11 -22.41
N ASP A 45 -7.94 -11.38 -22.81
CA ASP A 45 -8.69 -12.40 -22.05
C ASP A 45 -7.76 -13.41 -21.35
N LYS A 46 -6.45 -13.33 -21.61
CA LYS A 46 -5.45 -14.18 -20.98
C LYS A 46 -5.03 -13.64 -19.61
N VAL A 47 -4.78 -14.55 -18.67
CA VAL A 47 -4.18 -14.22 -17.37
C VAL A 47 -2.66 -14.27 -17.45
N TYR A 48 -2.01 -13.18 -17.04
CA TYR A 48 -0.57 -13.04 -16.95
C TYR A 48 -0.10 -13.00 -15.50
N ARG A 49 1.13 -13.45 -15.26
CA ARG A 49 1.80 -13.41 -13.95
C ARG A 49 2.82 -12.28 -13.96
N LEU A 50 2.51 -11.18 -13.26
CA LEU A 50 3.43 -10.04 -13.12
C LEU A 50 4.12 -10.09 -11.77
N LEU A 51 5.43 -9.85 -11.79
CA LEU A 51 6.22 -9.68 -10.58
C LEU A 51 6.01 -8.25 -10.07
N ARG A 52 5.53 -8.13 -8.82
CA ARG A 52 5.67 -6.89 -8.07
C ARG A 52 7.08 -6.86 -7.48
N ASP A 53 7.97 -6.18 -8.19
CA ASP A 53 9.40 -6.20 -7.93
C ASP A 53 9.75 -5.66 -6.53
N PRO A 54 10.50 -6.39 -5.70
CA PRO A 54 10.93 -5.91 -4.38
C PRO A 54 11.82 -4.67 -4.44
N GLU A 55 12.66 -4.50 -5.47
CA GLU A 55 13.55 -3.35 -5.60
C GLU A 55 12.76 -2.07 -5.90
N GLU A 56 11.76 -2.16 -6.78
CA GLU A 56 10.87 -1.03 -7.08
C GLU A 56 10.01 -0.67 -5.85
N LEU A 57 9.57 -1.65 -5.06
CA LEU A 57 8.89 -1.39 -3.78
C LEU A 57 9.81 -0.69 -2.76
N ALA A 58 11.08 -1.08 -2.69
CA ALA A 58 12.06 -0.42 -1.82
C ALA A 58 12.31 1.02 -2.25
N LYS A 59 12.46 1.28 -3.54
CA LYS A 59 12.63 2.64 -4.10
C LYS A 59 11.40 3.51 -3.87
N ALA A 60 10.20 2.94 -3.99
CA ALA A 60 8.95 3.65 -3.81
C ALA A 60 8.59 3.90 -2.34
N ALA A 61 9.19 3.20 -1.37
CA ALA A 61 8.76 3.27 0.03
C ALA A 61 8.57 4.70 0.58
N PRO A 62 9.46 5.68 0.33
CA PRO A 62 9.28 7.04 0.85
C PRO A 62 8.03 7.76 0.32
N THR A 63 7.51 7.38 -0.86
CA THR A 63 6.33 8.00 -1.45
C THR A 63 5.04 7.59 -0.76
N PHE A 64 5.06 6.51 0.03
CA PHE A 64 3.92 6.02 0.79
C PHE A 64 3.71 6.74 2.13
N ASN A 65 4.48 7.79 2.41
CA ASN A 65 4.33 8.57 3.64
C ASN A 65 3.24 9.63 3.49
N ASN A 66 2.37 9.73 4.49
CA ASN A 66 1.30 10.73 4.57
C ASN A 66 0.32 10.72 3.37
N ILE A 67 0.10 9.57 2.74
CA ILE A 67 -0.91 9.42 1.69
C ILE A 67 -2.30 9.35 2.34
N PRO A 68 -3.30 10.13 1.88
CA PRO A 68 -4.68 10.01 2.36
C PRO A 68 -5.27 8.62 2.13
N LEU A 69 -5.88 8.05 3.17
CA LEU A 69 -6.65 6.82 3.10
C LEU A 69 -8.10 7.17 2.74
N LEU A 70 -8.55 6.72 1.57
CA LEU A 70 -9.91 6.99 1.09
C LEU A 70 -10.87 5.87 1.48
N SER A 71 -12.10 6.24 1.84
CA SER A 71 -13.21 5.30 2.06
C SER A 71 -13.68 4.61 0.77
N ARG A 72 -13.34 5.16 -0.39
CA ARG A 72 -13.69 4.66 -1.72
C ARG A 72 -12.50 4.77 -2.67
N HIS A 73 -12.37 3.80 -3.58
CA HIS A 73 -11.38 3.85 -4.65
C HIS A 73 -11.85 4.79 -5.77
N VAL A 74 -11.55 6.07 -5.61
CA VAL A 74 -11.74 7.11 -6.62
C VAL A 74 -10.41 7.83 -6.86
N PRO A 75 -10.12 8.29 -8.09
CA PRO A 75 -8.97 9.14 -8.32
C PRO A 75 -9.16 10.47 -7.59
N VAL A 76 -8.13 10.94 -6.89
CA VAL A 76 -8.08 12.27 -6.27
C VAL A 76 -6.75 12.92 -6.62
N THR A 77 -6.73 14.24 -6.69
CA THR A 77 -5.50 15.01 -6.94
C THR A 77 -5.42 16.17 -5.95
N ALA A 78 -4.33 16.94 -5.99
CA ALA A 78 -4.22 18.16 -5.18
C ALA A 78 -5.20 19.25 -5.67
N ASP A 79 -5.44 19.33 -6.98
CA ASP A 79 -6.35 20.31 -7.59
C ASP A 79 -7.82 19.91 -7.45
N ASP A 80 -8.09 18.61 -7.38
CA ASP A 80 -9.42 18.01 -7.21
C ASP A 80 -9.41 17.09 -5.97
N HIS A 81 -9.45 17.72 -4.80
CA HIS A 81 -9.38 17.06 -3.51
C HIS A 81 -10.79 16.76 -2.98
N GLU A 82 -10.99 15.51 -2.52
CA GLU A 82 -12.27 15.02 -2.00
C GLU A 82 -12.17 14.75 -0.48
N PRO A 83 -12.23 15.79 0.38
CA PRO A 83 -11.95 15.66 1.81
C PRO A 83 -12.95 14.75 2.53
N ASP A 84 -14.21 14.74 2.08
CA ASP A 84 -15.28 13.91 2.66
C ASP A 84 -15.02 12.40 2.49
N LEU A 85 -14.15 12.03 1.55
CA LEU A 85 -13.77 10.64 1.34
C LEU A 85 -12.56 10.21 2.18
N VAL A 86 -11.82 11.16 2.76
CA VAL A 86 -10.60 10.89 3.54
C VAL A 86 -10.98 10.41 4.95
N ILE A 87 -10.57 9.20 5.30
CA ILE A 87 -10.82 8.56 6.61
C ILE A 87 -9.55 8.38 7.45
N GLY A 88 -8.41 8.85 6.95
CA GLY A 88 -7.12 8.77 7.63
C GLY A 88 -5.97 9.01 6.66
N SER A 89 -4.75 8.64 7.05
CA SER A 89 -3.60 8.60 6.15
C SER A 89 -2.74 7.37 6.44
N THR A 90 -1.74 7.13 5.60
CA THR A 90 -0.59 6.29 5.97
C THR A 90 0.31 7.03 6.97
N GLY A 91 1.21 6.29 7.62
CA GLY A 91 2.17 6.85 8.57
C GLY A 91 3.33 7.60 7.90
N THR A 92 4.34 7.98 8.70
CA THR A 92 5.50 8.77 8.25
C THR A 92 6.73 7.94 7.96
N ASP A 93 6.75 6.68 8.42
CA ASP A 93 7.94 5.86 8.39
C ASP A 93 7.74 4.60 7.54
N ALA A 94 7.33 4.79 6.29
CA ALA A 94 7.23 3.71 5.32
C ALA A 94 8.61 3.14 4.97
N ALA A 95 8.72 1.82 5.02
CA ALA A 95 9.92 1.07 4.69
C ALA A 95 9.59 -0.27 4.04
N PHE A 96 10.45 -0.71 3.14
CA PHE A 96 10.39 -2.08 2.63
C PHE A 96 11.23 -3.00 3.50
N ASN A 97 10.57 -3.98 4.14
CA ASN A 97 11.19 -5.08 4.85
C ASN A 97 10.66 -6.37 4.25
N ALA A 98 11.50 -7.06 3.48
CA ALA A 98 11.09 -8.18 2.66
C ALA A 98 10.25 -9.21 3.46
N PRO A 99 9.08 -9.62 2.94
CA PRO A 99 8.56 -9.32 1.61
C PRO A 99 7.63 -8.10 1.55
N HIS A 100 7.47 -7.35 2.63
CA HIS A 100 6.42 -6.34 2.79
C HIS A 100 6.94 -4.92 2.63
N LEU A 101 6.13 -4.10 1.98
CA LEU A 101 6.15 -2.65 2.17
C LEU A 101 5.23 -2.35 3.35
N ALA A 102 5.77 -1.76 4.40
CA ALA A 102 5.03 -1.47 5.63
C ALA A 102 5.22 -0.02 6.06
N THR A 103 4.23 0.52 6.78
CA THR A 103 4.28 1.86 7.37
C THR A 103 4.11 1.79 8.87
N ALA A 104 4.55 2.86 9.52
CA ALA A 104 4.36 3.13 10.92
C ALA A 104 4.25 4.64 11.12
N TRP A 105 3.64 5.01 12.24
CA TRP A 105 3.46 6.38 12.71
C TRP A 105 4.53 6.78 13.72
#